data_AF-A0A925B2E4-F1
#
_entry.id   AF-A0A925B2E4-F1
#
_cell.length_a   1.000
_cell.length_b   1.000
_cell.length_c   1.000
_cell.angle_alpha   90.00
_cell.angle_beta   90.00
_cell.angle_gamma   90.00
#
_symmetry.space_group_name_H-M   'P 1'
#
loop_
_entity.id
_entity.type
_entity.pdbx_description
1 polymer ?
#
loop_
_entity_poly.entity_id
_entity_poly.type
_entity_poly.pdbx_seq_one_letter_code
_entity_poly.pdbx_strand_id
1 'polypeptide(L)'
;MIIQCERKLEAGELEVLKKRIGDFGLKVTEVKTQIGTYLIALGSYNVDIRRVGGLNGVVDVHRVSDSYKLVSRKWKVASTVIDLGDGVKIGDGNFSLMLGPCSLEDENQIQSVADFLVKNNVKIMRGGAFKPRTSPYAFRGLGIEGLKMFSEIARPMGLKLITEIMDASQI
;
A
#
# COMPACT_ATOMS: atom_id res chain seq x y z
N MET A 1 -2.59 -21.77 -1.91
CA MET A 1 -2.51 -22.13 -3.34
C MET A 1 -3.84 -22.75 -3.72
N ILE A 2 -4.30 -22.51 -4.94
CA ILE A 2 -5.48 -23.17 -5.53
C ILE A 2 -4.93 -24.15 -6.55
N ILE A 3 -5.18 -25.44 -6.37
CA ILE A 3 -4.68 -26.51 -7.23
C ILE A 3 -5.87 -27.08 -7.98
N GLN A 4 -5.85 -26.99 -9.30
CA GLN A 4 -6.88 -27.60 -10.15
C GLN A 4 -6.52 -29.06 -10.39
N CYS A 5 -7.47 -29.95 -10.12
CA CYS A 5 -7.32 -31.38 -10.33
C CYS A 5 -7.92 -31.82 -11.67
N GLU A 6 -7.46 -32.96 -12.19
CA GLU A 6 -8.08 -33.59 -13.35
C GLU A 6 -9.56 -33.93 -13.10
N ARG A 7 -10.37 -33.87 -14.17
CA ARG A 7 -11.84 -34.07 -14.08
C ARG A 7 -12.25 -35.48 -13.66
N LYS A 8 -11.38 -36.47 -13.89
CA LYS A 8 -11.65 -37.89 -13.60
C LYS A 8 -10.53 -38.48 -12.74
N LEU A 9 -10.38 -37.94 -11.54
CA LEU A 9 -9.54 -38.55 -10.51
C LEU A 9 -10.37 -39.53 -9.69
N GLU A 10 -9.87 -40.75 -9.54
CA GLU A 10 -10.50 -41.70 -8.62
C GLU A 10 -10.31 -41.25 -7.16
N ALA A 11 -11.22 -41.65 -6.28
CA ALA A 11 -11.17 -41.24 -4.87
C ALA A 11 -9.84 -41.64 -4.20
N GLY A 12 -9.27 -42.78 -4.56
CA GLY A 12 -7.98 -43.24 -4.05
C GLY A 12 -6.80 -42.36 -4.51
N GLU A 13 -6.82 -41.93 -5.77
CA GLU A 13 -5.77 -41.06 -6.33
C GLU A 13 -5.82 -39.66 -5.72
N LEU A 14 -7.03 -39.15 -5.46
CA LEU A 14 -7.22 -37.85 -4.80
C LEU A 14 -6.67 -37.85 -3.36
N GLU A 15 -6.88 -38.92 -2.61
CA GLU A 15 -6.31 -39.05 -1.25
C GLU A 15 -4.78 -39.14 -1.27
N VAL A 16 -4.21 -39.88 -2.23
CA VAL A 16 -2.75 -39.92 -2.44
C VAL A 16 -2.22 -38.52 -2.78
N LEU A 17 -2.91 -37.78 -3.65
CA LEU A 17 -2.54 -36.42 -4.02
C LEU A 17 -2.59 -35.46 -2.82
N LYS A 18 -3.68 -35.50 -2.03
CA LYS A 18 -3.80 -34.71 -0.78
C LYS A 18 -2.66 -35.00 0.18
N LYS A 19 -2.31 -36.29 0.37
CA LYS A 19 -1.19 -36.70 1.23
C LYS A 19 0.14 -36.13 0.74
N ARG A 20 0.45 -36.27 -0.56
CA ARG A 20 1.69 -35.73 -1.15
C ARG A 20 1.80 -34.21 -1.03
N ILE A 21 0.69 -33.50 -1.20
CA ILE A 21 0.66 -32.05 -0.99
C ILE A 21 0.86 -31.73 0.51
N GLY A 22 0.27 -32.54 1.38
CA GLY A 22 0.47 -32.50 2.84
C GLY A 22 1.92 -32.66 3.28
N ASP A 23 2.68 -33.54 2.61
CA ASP A 23 4.10 -33.79 2.89
C ASP A 23 4.98 -32.53 2.65
N PHE A 24 4.50 -31.56 1.88
CA PHE A 24 5.14 -30.24 1.74
C PHE A 24 4.84 -29.28 2.91
N GLY A 25 4.17 -29.75 3.97
CA GLY A 25 3.75 -28.93 5.11
C GLY A 25 2.55 -28.04 4.81
N LEU A 26 1.72 -28.41 3.83
CA LEU A 26 0.52 -27.67 3.44
C LEU A 26 -0.73 -28.36 3.99
N LYS A 27 -1.61 -27.61 4.65
CA LYS A 27 -2.95 -28.09 5.00
C LYS A 27 -3.85 -28.02 3.76
N VAL A 28 -4.39 -29.15 3.35
CA VAL A 28 -5.21 -29.26 2.13
C VAL A 28 -6.68 -29.36 2.48
N THR A 29 -7.52 -28.57 1.81
CA THR A 29 -8.98 -28.67 1.85
C THR A 29 -9.51 -28.92 0.44
N GLU A 30 -10.38 -29.91 0.28
CA GLU A 30 -11.03 -30.19 -0.99
C GLU A 30 -12.23 -29.28 -1.21
N VAL A 31 -12.36 -28.75 -2.42
CA VAL A 31 -13.51 -27.96 -2.87
C VAL A 31 -14.01 -28.53 -4.19
N LYS A 32 -15.24 -29.05 -4.19
CA LYS A 32 -15.92 -29.48 -5.43
C LYS A 32 -16.75 -28.32 -5.97
N THR A 33 -16.59 -28.03 -7.25
CA THR A 33 -17.35 -27.00 -7.97
C THR A 33 -18.08 -27.63 -9.15
N GLN A 34 -18.91 -26.85 -9.84
CA GLN A 34 -19.58 -27.28 -11.08
C GLN A 34 -18.60 -27.58 -12.23
N ILE A 35 -17.38 -27.04 -12.17
CA ILE A 35 -16.38 -27.13 -13.26
C ILE A 35 -15.37 -28.27 -13.02
N GLY A 36 -15.17 -28.65 -11.76
CA GLY A 36 -14.25 -29.71 -11.36
C GLY A 36 -13.88 -29.66 -9.87
N THR A 37 -12.91 -30.51 -9.51
CA THR A 37 -12.36 -30.62 -8.15
C THR A 37 -11.13 -29.72 -8.01
N TYR A 38 -11.07 -28.97 -6.90
CA TYR A 38 -9.94 -28.12 -6.54
C TYR A 38 -9.43 -28.48 -5.14
N LEU A 39 -8.12 -28.36 -4.95
CA LEU A 39 -7.48 -28.46 -3.64
C LEU A 39 -6.97 -27.08 -3.21
N ILE A 40 -7.50 -26.59 -2.08
CA ILE A 40 -7.04 -25.37 -1.44
C ILE A 40 -5.96 -25.74 -0.43
N ALA A 41 -4.71 -25.42 -0.78
CA ALA A 41 -3.55 -25.70 0.06
C ALA A 41 -3.14 -24.43 0.82
N LEU A 42 -3.21 -24.47 2.15
CA LEU A 42 -2.85 -23.39 3.07
C LEU A 42 -1.56 -23.77 3.82
N GLY A 43 -0.59 -22.86 3.92
CA GLY A 43 0.67 -23.15 4.61
C GLY A 43 1.83 -22.31 4.09
N SER A 44 3.05 -22.83 4.27
CA SER A 44 4.30 -22.12 4.01
C SER A 44 4.43 -21.60 2.57
N TYR A 45 4.99 -20.40 2.43
CA TYR A 45 5.27 -19.73 1.16
C TYR A 45 6.53 -20.25 0.46
N ASN A 46 7.29 -21.15 1.09
CA ASN A 46 8.56 -21.67 0.57
C ASN A 46 8.40 -22.90 -0.35
N VAL A 47 7.17 -23.35 -0.60
CA VAL A 47 6.93 -24.48 -1.50
C VAL A 47 7.07 -24.02 -2.97
N ASP A 48 8.00 -24.66 -3.70
CA ASP A 48 8.14 -24.48 -5.14
C ASP A 48 6.92 -25.04 -5.86
N ILE A 49 6.20 -24.16 -6.56
CA ILE A 49 4.91 -24.47 -7.21
C ILE A 49 5.06 -25.54 -8.29
N ARG A 50 6.25 -25.65 -8.91
CA ARG A 50 6.52 -26.64 -9.97
C ARG A 50 6.52 -28.06 -9.43
N ARG A 51 6.90 -28.26 -8.16
CA ARG A 51 6.87 -29.57 -7.49
C ARG A 51 5.44 -30.07 -7.27
N VAL A 52 4.51 -29.14 -7.04
CA VAL A 52 3.08 -29.45 -6.93
C VAL A 52 2.47 -29.64 -8.33
N GLY A 53 2.82 -28.79 -9.29
CA GLY A 53 2.34 -28.89 -10.67
C GLY A 53 2.77 -30.16 -11.42
N GLY A 54 3.90 -30.76 -11.03
CA GLY A 54 4.37 -32.03 -11.61
C GLY A 54 3.74 -33.30 -11.00
N LEU A 55 2.82 -33.19 -10.04
CA LEU A 55 2.14 -34.35 -9.46
C LEU A 55 1.06 -34.87 -10.41
N ASN A 56 0.94 -36.20 -10.49
CA ASN A 56 -0.12 -36.83 -11.27
C ASN A 56 -1.51 -36.39 -10.75
N GLY A 57 -2.42 -36.08 -11.66
CA GLY A 57 -3.75 -35.54 -11.34
C GLY A 57 -3.81 -34.02 -11.11
N VAL A 58 -2.69 -33.28 -11.20
CA VAL A 58 -2.68 -31.82 -11.14
C VAL A 58 -2.68 -31.23 -12.54
N VAL A 59 -3.68 -30.40 -12.83
CA VAL A 59 -3.83 -29.69 -14.12
C VAL A 59 -3.15 -28.33 -14.08
N ASP A 60 -3.38 -27.57 -12.99
CA ASP A 60 -2.82 -26.23 -12.82
C ASP A 60 -2.67 -25.87 -11.34
N VAL A 61 -1.77 -24.95 -11.04
CA VAL A 61 -1.47 -24.50 -9.68
C VAL A 61 -1.39 -22.97 -9.64
N HIS A 62 -2.42 -22.36 -9.07
CA HIS A 62 -2.48 -20.91 -8.86
C HIS A 62 -2.03 -20.52 -7.44
N ARG A 63 -0.92 -19.80 -7.34
CA ARG A 63 -0.41 -19.33 -6.05
C ARG A 63 -1.11 -18.04 -5.64
N VAL A 64 -1.95 -18.13 -4.60
CA VAL A 64 -2.59 -16.97 -3.96
C VAL A 64 -1.65 -16.38 -2.90
N SER A 65 -0.62 -15.67 -3.34
CA SER A 65 0.31 -14.96 -2.44
C SER A 65 0.67 -13.59 -3.01
N ASP A 66 -0.19 -12.60 -2.80
CA ASP A 66 0.21 -11.22 -3.00
C ASP A 66 1.05 -10.80 -1.79
N SER A 67 2.26 -10.27 -2.00
CA SER A 67 3.10 -9.69 -0.94
C SER A 67 2.53 -8.37 -0.38
N TYR A 68 1.46 -7.87 -0.98
CA TYR A 68 0.87 -6.55 -0.75
C TYR A 68 -0.63 -6.64 -0.37
N LYS A 69 -1.04 -7.69 0.37
CA LYS A 69 -2.45 -7.96 0.71
C LYS A 69 -3.17 -6.76 1.32
N LEU A 70 -2.51 -6.03 2.23
CA LEU A 70 -3.11 -4.92 2.98
C LEU A 70 -3.50 -3.72 2.09
N VAL A 71 -2.82 -3.53 0.96
CA VAL A 71 -3.04 -2.39 0.05
C VAL A 71 -3.74 -2.79 -1.26
N SER A 72 -3.99 -4.07 -1.46
CA SER A 72 -4.50 -4.62 -2.71
C SER A 72 -6.02 -4.53 -2.81
N ARG A 73 -6.53 -4.04 -3.95
CA ARG A 73 -7.97 -4.09 -4.29
C ARG A 73 -8.53 -5.50 -4.41
N LYS A 74 -7.68 -6.53 -4.56
CA LYS A 74 -8.12 -7.94 -4.54
C LYS A 74 -8.60 -8.36 -3.15
N TRP A 75 -8.07 -7.74 -2.09
CA TRP A 75 -8.32 -8.13 -0.70
C TRP A 75 -9.12 -7.07 0.07
N LYS A 76 -8.96 -5.79 -0.26
CA LYS A 76 -9.77 -4.69 0.25
C LYS A 76 -10.70 -4.18 -0.85
N VAL A 77 -11.98 -4.51 -0.73
CA VAL A 77 -12.99 -4.17 -1.74
C VAL A 77 -13.39 -2.69 -1.69
N ALA A 78 -13.51 -2.15 -0.48
CA ALA A 78 -13.84 -0.73 -0.30
C ALA A 78 -12.61 0.17 -0.51
N SER A 79 -12.81 1.27 -1.23
CA SER A 79 -11.79 2.31 -1.39
C SER A 79 -11.37 2.87 -0.03
N THR A 80 -10.07 3.09 0.18
CA THR A 80 -9.60 3.83 1.36
C THR A 80 -9.90 5.31 1.19
N VAL A 81 -10.52 5.92 2.20
CA VAL A 81 -10.65 7.38 2.32
C VAL A 81 -9.90 7.82 3.56
N ILE A 82 -8.96 8.74 3.40
CA ILE A 82 -8.21 9.36 4.49
C ILE A 82 -8.94 10.63 4.87
N ASP A 83 -9.48 10.68 6.08
CA ASP A 83 -10.15 11.87 6.64
C ASP A 83 -9.15 12.69 7.46
N LEU A 84 -8.89 13.92 7.02
CA LEU A 84 -7.99 14.86 7.70
C LEU A 84 -8.74 15.82 8.64
N GLY A 85 -10.06 15.65 8.79
CA GLY A 85 -10.94 16.58 9.50
C GLY A 85 -11.32 17.81 8.67
N ASP A 86 -12.22 18.63 9.19
CA ASP A 86 -12.68 19.90 8.59
C ASP A 86 -13.21 19.76 7.15
N GLY A 87 -13.81 18.60 6.84
CA GLY A 87 -14.31 18.26 5.51
C GLY A 87 -13.23 17.92 4.48
N VAL A 88 -11.95 17.83 4.87
CA VAL A 88 -10.84 17.51 3.98
C VAL A 88 -10.65 15.99 3.92
N LYS A 89 -11.01 15.38 2.79
CA LYS A 89 -10.87 13.94 2.55
C LYS A 89 -10.04 13.66 1.31
N ILE A 90 -9.20 12.62 1.37
CA ILE A 90 -8.40 12.11 0.24
C ILE A 90 -8.87 10.69 -0.06
N GLY A 91 -9.37 10.46 -1.27
CA GLY A 91 -9.85 9.15 -1.70
C GLY A 91 -11.14 9.24 -2.49
N ASP A 92 -11.82 8.10 -2.60
CA ASP A 92 -13.00 7.91 -3.45
C ASP A 92 -14.06 9.02 -3.30
N GLY A 93 -14.57 9.51 -4.42
CA GLY A 93 -15.56 10.60 -4.47
C GLY A 93 -15.06 11.99 -4.05
N ASN A 94 -13.77 12.17 -3.75
CA ASN A 94 -13.20 13.46 -3.33
C ASN A 94 -12.06 13.90 -4.25
N PHE A 95 -12.07 15.16 -4.67
CA PHE A 95 -10.95 15.78 -5.37
C PHE A 95 -10.11 16.59 -4.37
N SER A 96 -8.85 16.20 -4.17
CA SER A 96 -7.93 16.88 -3.26
C SER A 96 -6.83 17.55 -4.06
N LEU A 97 -6.61 18.84 -3.81
CA LEU A 97 -5.50 19.61 -4.37
C LEU A 97 -4.52 19.99 -3.25
N MET A 98 -3.23 19.72 -3.47
CA MET A 98 -2.16 20.00 -2.53
C MET A 98 -1.11 20.87 -3.22
N LEU A 99 -0.86 22.06 -2.68
CA LEU A 99 0.00 23.06 -3.33
C LEU A 99 0.97 23.68 -2.33
N GLY A 100 2.04 24.25 -2.83
CA GLY A 100 3.02 24.96 -2.02
C GLY A 100 4.44 24.78 -2.54
N PRO A 101 5.41 25.48 -1.93
CA PRO A 101 6.75 25.59 -2.50
C PRO A 101 7.51 24.27 -2.42
N CYS A 102 8.53 24.13 -3.27
CA CYS A 102 9.43 22.99 -3.21
C CYS A 102 10.14 22.94 -1.84
N SER A 103 10.71 24.06 -1.41
CA SER A 103 11.36 24.20 -0.11
C SER A 103 10.71 25.33 0.67
N LEU A 104 10.63 25.18 1.99
CA LEU A 104 10.33 26.30 2.88
C LEU A 104 11.61 27.14 2.98
N GLU A 105 11.51 28.44 2.68
CA GLU A 105 12.68 29.32 2.54
C GLU A 105 12.67 30.46 3.56
N ASP A 106 11.52 31.08 3.81
CA ASP A 106 11.33 32.11 4.83
C ASP A 106 9.85 32.32 5.17
N GLU A 107 9.58 33.14 6.18
CA GLU A 107 8.24 33.45 6.68
C GLU A 107 7.36 34.15 5.64
N ASN A 108 7.93 35.08 4.87
CA ASN A 108 7.17 35.84 3.86
C ASN A 108 6.69 34.93 2.73
N GLN A 109 7.56 34.02 2.27
CA GLN A 109 7.23 32.99 1.28
C GLN A 109 6.10 32.11 1.79
N ILE A 110 6.19 31.63 3.03
CA ILE A 110 5.19 30.74 3.62
C ILE A 110 3.84 31.45 3.76
N GLN A 111 3.83 32.67 4.32
CA GLN A 111 2.61 33.46 4.50
C GLN A 111 1.94 33.77 3.15
N SER A 112 2.71 34.26 2.17
CA SER A 112 2.21 34.59 0.83
C SER A 112 1.54 33.38 0.14
N VAL A 113 2.17 32.20 0.24
CA VAL A 113 1.59 30.98 -0.32
C VAL A 113 0.35 30.56 0.47
N ALA A 114 0.38 30.59 1.80
CA ALA A 114 -0.77 30.22 2.63
C ALA A 114 -1.98 31.10 2.34
N ASP A 115 -1.79 32.42 2.21
CA ASP A 115 -2.82 33.39 1.84
C ASP A 115 -3.42 33.06 0.46
N PHE A 116 -2.55 32.77 -0.51
CA PHE A 116 -2.98 32.37 -1.86
C PHE A 116 -3.84 31.10 -1.82
N LEU A 117 -3.46 30.09 -1.03
CA LEU A 117 -4.21 28.83 -0.92
C LEU A 117 -5.57 29.04 -0.27
N VAL A 118 -5.63 29.78 0.83
CA VAL A 118 -6.90 30.10 1.50
C VAL A 118 -7.84 30.86 0.58
N LYS A 119 -7.31 31.88 -0.12
CA LYS A 119 -8.08 32.68 -1.10
C LYS A 119 -8.67 31.82 -2.23
N ASN A 120 -7.97 30.76 -2.63
CA ASN A 120 -8.40 29.85 -3.70
C ASN A 120 -9.06 28.56 -3.17
N ASN A 121 -9.45 28.53 -1.90
CA ASN A 121 -10.11 27.39 -1.25
C ASN A 121 -9.32 26.06 -1.33
N VAL A 122 -7.99 26.15 -1.36
CA VAL A 122 -7.10 24.98 -1.27
C VAL A 122 -6.81 24.70 0.20
N LYS A 123 -7.03 23.45 0.62
CA LYS A 123 -7.00 23.08 2.05
C LYS A 123 -5.74 22.34 2.50
N ILE A 124 -4.88 21.96 1.57
CA ILE A 124 -3.67 21.20 1.87
C ILE A 124 -2.46 21.95 1.32
N MET A 125 -1.56 22.34 2.22
CA MET A 125 -0.30 23.01 1.87
C MET A 125 0.87 22.02 1.99
N ARG A 126 1.71 21.96 0.96
CA ARG A 126 2.97 21.20 0.97
C ARG A 126 4.17 22.14 1.13
N GLY A 127 5.20 21.69 1.84
CA GLY A 127 6.45 22.44 1.99
C GLY A 127 7.57 21.54 2.49
N GLY A 128 8.72 21.54 1.80
CA GLY A 128 9.86 20.70 2.21
C GLY A 128 10.78 21.44 3.17
N ALA A 129 10.84 21.00 4.42
CA ALA A 129 11.75 21.56 5.43
C ALA A 129 13.16 20.95 5.37
N PHE A 130 13.28 19.69 4.95
CA PHE A 130 14.55 19.00 4.77
C PHE A 130 14.78 18.73 3.29
N LYS A 131 16.02 18.87 2.83
CA LYS A 131 16.38 18.67 1.43
C LYS A 131 17.59 17.74 1.25
N PRO A 132 17.42 16.60 0.54
CA PRO A 132 18.54 15.74 0.21
C PRO A 132 19.41 16.49 -0.81
N ARG A 133 20.65 16.79 -0.42
CA ARG A 133 21.63 17.43 -1.32
C ARG A 133 22.94 16.67 -1.27
N THR A 134 23.49 16.44 -2.45
CA THR A 134 24.82 15.86 -2.61
C THR A 134 25.91 16.89 -2.32
N SER A 135 25.69 18.16 -2.70
CA SER A 135 26.65 19.25 -2.46
C SER A 135 26.49 19.88 -1.07
N PRO A 136 27.57 20.07 -0.28
CA PRO A 136 27.52 20.73 1.03
C PRO A 136 27.05 22.19 0.96
N TYR A 137 27.25 22.86 -0.17
CA TYR A 137 26.90 24.27 -0.36
C TYR A 137 25.45 24.50 -0.81
N ALA A 138 24.74 23.44 -1.18
CA ALA A 138 23.35 23.57 -1.60
C ALA A 138 22.43 23.78 -0.40
N PHE A 139 21.40 24.60 -0.57
CA PHE A 139 20.38 24.81 0.45
C PHE A 139 19.80 23.48 0.95
N ARG A 140 19.94 23.26 2.27
CA ARG A 140 19.57 22.03 2.96
C ARG A 140 18.13 22.00 3.46
N GLY A 141 17.39 23.08 3.22
CA GLY A 141 16.12 23.32 3.90
C GLY A 141 16.34 23.96 5.27
N LEU A 142 15.28 24.54 5.82
CA LEU A 142 15.29 25.20 7.13
C LEU A 142 15.20 24.22 8.32
N GLY A 143 15.08 22.92 8.07
CA GLY A 143 15.02 21.91 9.12
C GLY A 143 13.84 22.10 10.08
N ILE A 144 14.08 21.90 11.38
CA ILE A 144 13.02 21.93 12.40
C ILE A 144 12.46 23.34 12.59
N GLU A 145 13.29 24.37 12.43
CA GLU A 145 12.87 25.78 12.46
C GLU A 145 11.88 26.06 11.33
N GLY A 146 12.15 25.55 10.14
CA GLY A 146 11.23 25.61 9.01
C GLY A 146 9.89 24.93 9.27
N LEU A 147 9.90 23.77 9.95
CA LEU A 147 8.66 23.07 10.31
C LEU A 147 7.82 23.84 11.33
N LYS A 148 8.47 24.43 12.35
CA LYS A 148 7.80 25.26 13.35
C LYS A 148 7.13 26.47 12.69
N MET A 149 7.90 27.22 11.92
CA MET A 149 7.42 28.37 11.16
C MET A 149 6.26 28.00 10.22
N PHE A 150 6.40 26.91 9.47
CA PHE A 150 5.35 26.42 8.59
C PHE A 150 4.06 26.07 9.35
N SER A 151 4.21 25.42 10.51
CA SER A 151 3.09 25.06 11.37
C SER A 151 2.41 26.28 12.00
N GLU A 152 3.19 27.22 12.53
CA GLU A 152 2.72 28.43 13.20
C GLU A 152 1.92 29.34 12.25
N ILE A 153 2.37 29.45 10.99
CA ILE A 153 1.70 30.28 9.99
C ILE A 153 0.47 29.58 9.41
N ALA A 154 0.62 28.36 8.90
CA ALA A 154 -0.40 27.76 8.05
C ALA A 154 -1.52 27.03 8.82
N ARG A 155 -1.24 26.46 10.02
CA ARG A 155 -2.29 25.74 10.78
C ARG A 155 -3.42 26.64 11.27
N PRO A 156 -3.17 27.84 11.85
CA PRO A 156 -4.26 28.73 12.29
C PRO A 156 -5.20 29.16 11.15
N MET A 157 -4.71 29.12 9.91
CA MET A 157 -5.48 29.41 8.71
C MET A 157 -6.33 28.23 8.22
N GLY A 158 -6.35 27.12 8.96
CA GLY A 158 -7.12 25.92 8.64
C GLY A 158 -6.49 25.03 7.56
N LEU A 159 -5.21 25.22 7.22
CA LEU A 159 -4.51 24.39 6.25
C LEU A 159 -4.00 23.09 6.87
N LYS A 160 -4.19 21.97 6.16
CA LYS A 160 -3.53 20.69 6.45
C LYS A 160 -2.13 20.71 5.86
N LEU A 161 -1.13 20.28 6.62
CA LEU A 161 0.27 20.42 6.23
C LEU A 161 0.88 19.08 5.84
N ILE A 162 1.66 19.08 4.76
CA ILE A 162 2.42 17.92 4.29
C ILE A 162 3.88 18.34 4.09
N THR A 163 4.79 17.57 4.68
CA THR A 163 6.24 17.72 4.50
C THR A 163 6.85 16.34 4.30
N GLU A 164 7.99 16.30 3.63
CA GLU A 164 8.82 15.11 3.51
C GLU A 164 9.68 14.94 4.77
N ILE A 165 9.84 13.69 5.19
CA ILE A 165 10.87 13.26 6.14
C ILE A 165 11.94 12.50 5.35
N MET A 166 13.20 12.77 5.65
CA MET A 166 14.37 12.19 4.97
C MET A 166 15.03 11.08 5.78
N ASP A 167 14.76 11.04 7.08
CA ASP A 167 15.34 10.09 8.03
C ASP A 167 14.31 9.72 9.10
N ALA A 168 14.43 8.51 9.64
CA ALA A 168 13.53 8.02 10.68
C ALA A 168 13.59 8.85 11.97
N SER A 169 14.72 9.50 12.27
CA SER A 169 14.87 10.42 13.40
C SER A 169 14.03 11.70 13.30
N GLN A 170 13.41 11.96 12.14
CA GLN A 170 12.55 13.14 11.90
C GLN A 170 11.06 12.85 12.14
N ILE A 171 10.71 11.63 12.54
CA ILE A 171 9.36 11.21 12.95
C ILE A 171 9.12 11.63 14.40
#